data_AF-A0A2N5ZWN0-F1
#
_entry.id   AF-A0A2N5ZWN0-F1
#
_cell.length_a   1.000
_cell.length_b   1.000
_cell.length_c   1.000
_cell.angle_alpha   90.00
_cell.angle_beta   90.00
_cell.angle_gamma   90.00
#
_symmetry.space_group_name_H-M   'P 1'
#
loop_
_entity.id
_entity.type
_entity.pdbx_description
1 polymer ?
#
loop_
_entity_poly.entity_id
_entity_poly.type
_entity_poly.pdbx_seq_one_letter_code
_entity_poly.pdbx_strand_id
1 'polypeptide(L)' 'EFKAPEVKIDQKVFDQIARYNMKLKVDFLLLSNGMEHFCCKIDYQENSYLFLKETPEYAQII' A
#
# COMPACT_ATOMS: atom_id res chain seq x y z
N GLU A 1 -0.05 6.95 -1.55
CA GLU A 1 0.27 8.06 -0.62
C GLU A 1 1.78 8.27 -0.58
N PHE A 2 2.22 9.53 -0.64
CA PHE A 2 3.63 9.91 -0.64
C PHE A 2 3.96 10.62 0.69
N LYS A 3 5.01 10.17 1.36
CA LYS A 3 5.54 10.79 2.59
C LYS A 3 6.91 11.42 2.30
N ALA A 4 7.34 12.32 3.18
CA ALA A 4 8.69 12.87 3.13
C ALA A 4 9.74 11.74 3.25
N PRO A 5 10.90 11.85 2.57
CA PRO A 5 11.94 10.82 2.56
C PRO A 5 12.53 10.50 3.94
N GLU A 6 12.43 11.46 4.86
CA GLU A 6 12.88 11.30 6.25
C GLU A 6 11.93 10.42 7.08
N VAL A 7 10.72 10.17 6.60
CA VAL A 7 9.74 9.31 7.27
C VAL A 7 9.99 7.87 6.86
N LYS A 8 10.51 7.05 7.79
CA LYS A 8 10.54 5.60 7.62
C LYS A 8 9.12 5.06 7.48
N ILE A 9 8.87 4.34 6.39
CA ILE A 9 7.62 3.61 6.22
C ILE A 9 7.71 2.33 7.05
N ASP A 10 7.34 2.46 8.31
CA ASP A 10 7.26 1.34 9.25
C ASP A 10 5.87 0.69 9.19
N GLN A 11 5.73 -0.54 9.71
CA GLN A 11 4.46 -1.27 9.73
C GLN A 11 3.33 -0.44 10.35
N LYS A 12 3.62 0.37 11.38
CA LYS A 12 2.61 1.24 12.01
C LYS A 12 2.04 2.31 11.08
N VAL A 13 2.91 2.94 10.27
CA VAL A 13 2.49 3.95 9.27
C VAL A 13 1.64 3.27 8.21
N PHE A 14 2.05 2.06 7.81
CA PHE A 14 1.32 1.25 6.85
C PHE A 14 -0.07 0.88 7.36
N ASP A 15 -0.18 0.38 8.59
CA ASP A 15 -1.45 -0.03 9.21
C ASP A 15 -2.42 1.14 9.32
N GLN A 16 -1.91 2.33 9.69
CA GLN A 16 -2.71 3.55 9.77
C GLN A 16 -3.30 3.93 8.40
N ILE A 17 -2.47 3.85 7.35
CA ILE A 17 -2.88 4.23 5.99
C ILE A 17 -3.80 3.17 5.39
N ALA A 18 -3.50 1.88 5.58
CA ALA A 18 -4.32 0.77 5.11
C ALA A 18 -5.73 0.82 5.71
N ARG A 19 -5.87 1.06 7.02
CA ARG A 19 -7.18 1.21 7.67
C ARG A 19 -8.00 2.38 7.12
N TYR A 20 -7.34 3.51 6.87
CA TYR A 20 -8.02 4.67 6.29
C TYR A 20 -8.49 4.39 4.86
N ASN A 21 -7.64 3.77 4.05
CA ASN A 21 -7.93 3.48 2.64
C ASN A 21 -8.85 2.27 2.42
N MET A 22 -8.90 1.31 3.35
CA MET A 22 -9.93 0.28 3.38
C MET A 22 -11.34 0.88 3.40
N LYS A 23 -11.52 1.99 4.13
CA LYS A 23 -12.78 2.73 4.12
C LYS A 23 -13.10 3.37 2.76
N LEU A 24 -12.07 3.69 1.99
CA LEU A 24 -12.18 4.25 0.65
C LEU A 24 -12.38 3.18 -0.45
N LYS A 25 -12.40 1.89 -0.09
CA LYS A 25 -12.58 0.76 -1.01
C LYS A 25 -11.59 0.75 -2.18
N VAL A 26 -10.32 1.05 -1.92
CA VAL A 26 -9.26 0.97 -2.93
C VAL A 26 -8.78 -0.48 -3.10
N ASP A 27 -8.60 -0.95 -4.33
CA ASP A 27 -8.08 -2.29 -4.59
C ASP A 27 -6.57 -2.37 -4.35
N PHE A 28 -5.84 -1.30 -4.70
CA PHE A 28 -4.39 -1.23 -4.59
C PHE A 28 -3.96 0.04 -3.87
N LEU A 29 -2.93 -0.10 -3.04
CA LEU A 29 -2.39 0.98 -2.24
C LEU A 29 -0.89 1.04 -2.49
N LEU A 30 -0.44 2.16 -3.03
CA LEU A 30 0.97 2.45 -3.25
C LEU A 30 1.45 3.42 -2.18
N LEU A 31 2.51 3.06 -1.47
CA LEU A 31 3.14 3.82 -0.42
C LEU A 31 4.59 4.07 -0.79
N SER A 32 5.02 5.32 -0.75
CA SER A 32 6.42 5.65 -1.03
C SER A 32 6.88 6.86 -0.24
N ASN A 33 8.13 6.81 0.22
CA ASN A 33 8.85 7.96 0.76
C ASN A 33 9.96 8.44 -0.19
N GLY A 34 9.98 7.98 -1.44
CA GLY A 34 11.00 8.34 -2.44
C GLY A 34 12.33 7.60 -2.31
N MET A 35 12.60 6.92 -1.18
CA MET A 35 13.72 5.98 -1.04
C MET A 35 13.25 4.53 -1.11
N GLU A 36 12.11 4.26 -0.49
CA GLU A 36 11.45 2.97 -0.44
C GLU A 36 10.05 3.09 -1.05
N HIS A 37 9.68 2.05 -1.78
CA HIS A 37 8.40 1.93 -2.45
C HIS A 37 7.76 0.61 -2.04
N PHE A 38 6.51 0.69 -1.64
CA PHE A 38 5.77 -0.41 -1.09
C PHE A 38 4.40 -0.44 -1.76
N CYS A 39 4.07 -1.54 -2.42
CA CYS A 39 2.77 -1.75 -3.01
C CYS A 39 2.03 -2.81 -2.20
N CYS A 40 0.75 -2.61 -1.93
CA CYS A 40 -0.10 -3.68 -1.40
C CYS A 40 -1.46 -3.71 -2.08
N LYS A 41 -2.05 -4.90 -2.12
CA LYS A 41 -3.43 -5.12 -2.52
C LYS A 41 -4.28 -5.29 -1.26
N ILE A 42 -5.40 -4.59 -1.17
CA ILE A 42 -6.32 -4.77 -0.05
C ILE A 42 -7.14 -6.03 -0.32
N ASP A 43 -7.15 -6.97 0.62
CA ASP A 43 -8.03 -8.12 0.61
C ASP A 43 -9.22 -7.85 1.52
N TYR A 44 -10.35 -7.50 0.91
CA TYR A 44 -11.59 -7.22 1.64
C TYR A 44 -12.28 -8.48 2.17
N GLN A 45 -11.95 -9.68 1.67
CA GLN A 45 -12.55 -10.92 2.15
C GLN A 45 -11.96 -11.30 3.50
N GLU A 46 -10.64 -11.21 3.63
CA GLU A 46 -9.90 -11.50 4.87
C GLU A 46 -9.71 -10.23 5.73
N ASN A 47 -10.20 -9.07 5.26
CA ASN A 47 -9.97 -7.75 5.85
C ASN A 47 -8.49 -7.52 6.18
N SER A 48 -7.64 -7.92 5.24
CA SER A 48 -6.19 -7.92 5.31
C SER A 48 -5.59 -7.17 4.12
N TYR A 49 -4.28 -7.06 4.06
CA TYR A 49 -3.59 -6.46 2.94
C TYR A 49 -2.39 -7.33 2.54
N LEU A 50 -2.29 -7.61 1.25
CA LEU A 50 -1.23 -8.44 0.69
C LEU A 50 -0.12 -7.54 0.17
N PHE A 51 1.08 -7.71 0.72
CA PHE A 51 2.22 -6.94 0.31
C PHE A 51 2.76 -7.44 -1.04
N LEU A 52 2.76 -6.56 -2.03
CA LEU A 52 3.32 -6.82 -3.35
C LEU A 52 4.77 -6.34 -3.33
N LYS A 53 5.69 -7.31 -3.37
CA LYS A 53 7.14 -7.06 -3.38
C LYS A 53 7.60 -6.38 -4.68
N GLU A 54 6.81 -6.53 -5.74
CA GLU A 54 7.01 -5.92 -7.04
C GLU A 54 5.69 -5.26 -7.44
N THR A 55 5.77 -4.02 -7.96
CA THR A 55 4.59 -3.36 -8.54
C THR A 55 4.04 -4.25 -9.65
N PRO A 56 2.74 -4.61 -9.63
CA PRO A 56 2.18 -5.45 -10.66
C PRO A 56 2.42 -4.79 -12.02
N GLU A 57 2.96 -5.56 -12.97
CA GLU A 57 3.08 -5.07 -14.35
C GLU A 57 1.70 -4.64 -14.83
N TYR A 58 1.65 -3.60 -15.65
CA TYR A 58 0.40 -3.07 -16.19
C TYR A 58 -0.49 -4.18 -16.78
N ALA A 59 0.13 -5.22 -17.37
CA ALA A 59 -0.52 -6.41 -17.91
C ALA A 59 -1.30 -7.26 -16.88
N GLN A 60 -1.01 -7.16 -15.57
CA GLN A 60 -1.75 -7.86 -14.50
C GLN A 60 -2.89 -7.03 -13.90
N ILE A 61 -3.05 -5.78 -14.35
CA ILE A 61 -4.08 -4.83 -13.87
C ILE A 61 -5.23 -4.72 -14.90
N ILE A 62 -5.13 -5.36 -16.07
CA ILE A 62 -6.11 -5.34 -17.17
C ILE A 62 -7.00 -6.59 -17.16
#